data_AF-A0AAD0ALA4-F1
#
_entry.id   AF-A0AAD0ALA4-F1
#
_cell.length_a   1.000
_cell.length_b   1.000
_cell.length_c   1.000
_cell.angle_alpha   90.00
_cell.angle_beta   90.00
_cell.angle_gamma   90.00
#
_symmetry.space_group_name_H-M   'P 1'
#
loop_
_entity.id
_entity.type
_entity.pdbx_description
1 polymer ?
#
loop_
_entity_poly.entity_id
_entity_poly.type
_entity_poly.pdbx_seq_one_letter_code
_entity_poly.pdbx_strand_id
1 'polypeptide(L)'
;MKENKTKISFTPISNVNLDNIKESGYYISPSWGNNISGLPSEINGYSDKAFYLQVFALNDINSYCQQILYSFKGKIFYRTITGAGSSFSNWIKIV
;
A
#
# COMPACT_ATOMS: atom_id res chain seq x y z
N MET A 1 14.12 -21.25 23.26
CA MET A 1 14.31 -20.10 22.35
C MET A 1 13.19 -19.11 22.65
N LYS A 2 13.48 -17.93 23.22
CA LYS A 2 12.46 -16.90 23.44
C LYS A 2 12.25 -16.18 22.12
N GLU A 3 11.05 -16.24 21.55
CA GLU A 3 10.67 -15.40 20.41
C GLU A 3 10.83 -13.93 20.82
N ASN A 4 11.74 -13.22 20.17
CA ASN A 4 11.71 -11.77 20.16
C ASN A 4 10.54 -11.37 19.27
N LYS A 5 9.41 -10.98 19.88
CA LYS A 5 8.32 -10.31 19.17
C LYS A 5 8.83 -8.97 18.65
N THR A 6 9.38 -8.94 17.44
CA THR A 6 9.76 -7.70 16.77
C THR A 6 8.50 -6.86 16.56
N LYS A 7 8.48 -5.66 17.12
CA LYS A 7 7.38 -4.70 16.94
C LYS A 7 7.35 -4.31 15.45
N ILE A 8 6.20 -4.49 14.80
CA ILE A 8 6.00 -3.98 13.44
C ILE A 8 6.15 -2.45 13.48
N SER A 9 7.03 -1.92 12.63
CA SER A 9 7.21 -0.49 12.44
C SER A 9 6.51 -0.06 11.17
N PHE A 10 5.76 1.04 11.23
CA PHE A 10 5.07 1.61 10.08
C PHE A 10 5.79 2.88 9.63
N THR A 11 6.14 2.95 8.35
CA THR A 11 6.70 4.14 7.72
C THR A 11 5.56 5.10 7.33
N PRO A 12 5.50 6.32 7.90
CA PRO A 12 4.50 7.30 7.51
C PRO A 12 4.72 7.76 6.07
N ILE A 13 3.65 7.84 5.29
CA ILE A 13 3.69 8.33 3.91
C ILE A 13 2.73 9.51 3.72
N SER A 14 3.18 10.50 2.94
CA SER A 14 2.42 11.68 2.53
C SER A 14 3.00 12.23 1.23
N ASN A 15 2.21 12.94 0.42
CA ASN A 15 2.63 13.53 -0.86
C ASN A 15 3.29 12.53 -1.83
N VAL A 16 2.73 11.32 -1.93
CA VAL A 16 3.29 10.22 -2.73
C VAL A 16 2.24 9.56 -3.62
N ASN A 17 2.68 9.07 -4.78
CA ASN A 17 1.89 8.16 -5.60
C ASN A 17 2.17 6.72 -5.15
N LEU A 18 1.13 5.96 -4.81
CA LEU A 18 1.26 4.55 -4.42
C LEU A 18 1.91 3.67 -5.50
N ASP A 19 1.88 4.07 -6.77
CA ASP A 19 2.57 3.35 -7.86
C ASP A 19 4.09 3.33 -7.70
N ASN A 20 4.63 4.25 -6.89
CA ASN A 20 6.06 4.37 -6.63
C ASN A 20 6.50 3.59 -5.38
N ILE A 21 5.57 3.08 -4.56
CA ILE A 21 5.89 2.34 -3.34
C ILE A 21 5.99 0.84 -3.65
N LYS A 22 7.20 0.37 -3.95
CA LYS A 22 7.45 -1.02 -4.36
C LYS A 22 8.38 -1.78 -3.43
N GLU A 23 8.95 -1.10 -2.44
CA GLU A 23 9.82 -1.73 -1.45
C GLU A 23 8.97 -2.50 -0.44
N SER A 24 9.43 -3.69 -0.05
CA SER A 24 8.76 -4.51 0.95
C SER A 24 8.70 -3.78 2.29
N GLY A 25 7.51 -3.69 2.88
CA GLY A 25 7.36 -2.98 4.15
C GLY A 25 5.93 -2.71 4.58
N TYR A 26 5.82 -2.04 5.73
CA TYR A 26 4.57 -1.57 6.30
C TYR A 26 4.55 -0.04 6.27
N TYR A 27 3.54 0.53 5.65
CA TYR A 27 3.36 1.97 5.51
C TYR A 27 2.03 2.42 6.09
N ILE A 28 1.96 3.68 6.49
CA ILE A 28 0.73 4.27 7.04
C ILE A 28 0.49 5.66 6.44
N SER A 29 -0.74 5.91 6.01
CA SER A 29 -1.26 7.24 5.75
C SER A 29 -2.14 7.66 6.94
N PRO A 30 -1.64 8.50 7.85
CA PRO A 30 -2.29 8.74 9.15
C PRO A 30 -3.47 9.74 9.13
N SER A 31 -3.77 10.40 8.00
CA SER A 31 -4.80 11.45 7.93
C SER A 31 -5.70 11.31 6.71
N TRP A 32 -6.98 11.62 6.90
CA TRP A 32 -8.03 11.58 5.88
C TRP A 32 -7.77 12.51 4.69
N GLY A 33 -7.12 13.65 4.94
CA GLY A 33 -6.80 14.68 3.95
C GLY A 33 -5.39 14.56 3.37
N ASN A 34 -4.69 13.45 3.59
CA ASN A 34 -3.34 13.27 3.07
C ASN A 34 -3.32 13.35 1.54
N ASN A 35 -2.34 14.05 0.99
CA ASN A 35 -2.16 14.12 -0.47
C ASN A 35 -1.49 12.82 -0.96
N ILE A 36 -2.31 11.84 -1.32
CA ILE A 36 -1.87 10.54 -1.87
C ILE A 36 -2.59 10.32 -3.20
N SER A 37 -1.87 9.83 -4.20
CA SER A 37 -2.42 9.42 -5.51
C SER A 37 -2.16 7.93 -5.77
N GLY A 38 -2.75 7.39 -6.84
CA GLY A 38 -2.69 5.95 -7.15
C GLY A 38 -3.57 5.09 -6.23
N LEU A 39 -4.58 5.69 -5.59
CA LEU A 39 -5.54 5.01 -4.72
C LEU A 39 -6.64 4.29 -5.51
N PRO A 40 -7.31 3.29 -4.91
CA PRO A 40 -8.58 2.79 -5.41
C PRO A 40 -9.58 3.95 -5.53
N SER A 41 -10.36 3.97 -6.61
CA SER A 41 -11.32 5.05 -6.91
C SER A 41 -12.32 5.28 -5.77
N GLU A 42 -12.74 4.20 -5.12
CA GLU A 42 -13.66 4.19 -3.96
C GLU A 42 -13.15 4.92 -2.72
N ILE A 43 -11.85 5.21 -2.62
CA ILE A 43 -11.23 5.91 -1.48
C ILE A 43 -10.31 7.06 -1.93
N ASN A 44 -10.47 7.53 -3.17
CA ASN A 44 -9.68 8.63 -3.71
C ASN A 44 -10.29 10.02 -3.41
N GLY A 45 -11.35 10.10 -2.60
CA GLY A 45 -11.96 11.35 -2.14
C GLY A 45 -11.05 12.16 -1.21
N TYR A 46 -11.45 13.40 -0.91
CA TYR A 46 -10.67 14.30 -0.04
C TYR A 46 -10.61 13.87 1.43
N SER A 47 -11.48 12.97 1.88
CA SER A 47 -11.62 12.56 3.29
C SER A 47 -11.59 11.04 3.50
N ASP A 48 -10.93 10.31 2.60
CA ASP A 48 -10.91 8.84 2.57
C ASP A 48 -9.50 8.24 2.67
N LYS A 49 -8.47 9.10 2.77
CA LYS A 49 -7.07 8.72 2.54
C LYS A 49 -6.31 8.25 3.79
N ALA A 50 -7.01 7.92 4.87
CA ALA A 50 -6.42 7.23 6.00
C ALA A 50 -6.43 5.71 5.77
N PHE A 51 -5.26 5.06 5.78
CA PHE A 51 -5.12 3.62 5.54
C PHE A 51 -3.76 3.09 6.01
N TYR A 52 -3.69 1.76 6.17
CA TYR A 52 -2.43 1.02 6.18
C TYR A 52 -2.16 0.44 4.79
N LEU A 53 -0.88 0.37 4.42
CA LEU A 53 -0.42 -0.27 3.19
C LEU A 53 0.66 -1.28 3.53
N GLN A 54 0.48 -2.52 3.08
CA GLN A 54 1.48 -3.57 3.16
C GLN A 54 2.00 -3.86 1.76
N VAL A 55 3.32 -3.92 1.63
CA VAL A 55 3.98 -4.19 0.36
C VAL A 55 4.86 -5.42 0.49
N PHE A 56 4.72 -6.35 -0.47
CA PHE A 56 5.58 -7.51 -0.62
C PHE A 56 6.23 -7.47 -2.00
N ALA A 57 7.55 -7.43 -2.04
CA ALA A 57 8.33 -7.49 -3.26
C ALA A 57 9.35 -8.62 -3.21
N LEU A 58 9.51 -9.33 -4.32
CA LEU A 58 10.41 -10.49 -4.42
C LEU A 58 11.87 -10.11 -4.74
N ASN A 59 12.12 -8.89 -5.25
CA ASN A 59 13.44 -8.47 -5.73
C ASN A 59 13.50 -6.95 -6.02
N ASP A 60 14.71 -6.39 -5.96
CA ASP A 60 14.98 -4.93 -6.01
C ASP A 60 14.62 -4.24 -7.33
N ILE A 61 14.43 -5.02 -8.41
CA ILE A 61 14.09 -4.48 -9.73
C ILE A 61 12.62 -4.77 -10.01
N ASN A 62 11.73 -3.81 -9.70
CA ASN A 62 10.46 -3.49 -10.39
C ASN A 62 9.69 -4.65 -11.09
N SER A 63 9.65 -5.86 -10.53
CA SER A 63 9.20 -7.05 -11.28
C SER A 63 8.02 -7.73 -10.62
N TYR A 64 8.14 -8.08 -9.35
CA TYR A 64 7.05 -8.71 -8.61
C TYR A 64 6.83 -7.95 -7.31
N CYS A 65 5.71 -7.24 -7.26
CA CYS A 65 5.31 -6.41 -6.13
C CYS A 65 3.82 -6.60 -5.89
N GLN A 66 3.41 -6.80 -4.66
CA GLN A 66 2.02 -6.84 -4.24
C GLN A 66 1.77 -5.73 -3.23
N GLN A 67 0.68 -5.00 -3.43
CA GLN A 67 0.20 -4.00 -2.48
C GLN A 67 -1.15 -4.43 -1.93
N ILE A 68 -1.28 -4.37 -0.61
CA ILE A 68 -2.55 -4.58 0.09
C ILE A 68 -2.84 -3.34 0.91
N LEU A 69 -3.99 -2.72 0.65
CA LEU A 69 -4.42 -1.49 1.30
C LEU A 69 -5.60 -1.80 2.23
N TYR A 70 -5.44 -1.43 3.50
CA TYR A 70 -6.46 -1.54 4.54
C TYR A 70 -6.99 -0.16 4.89
N SER A 71 -8.16 0.20 4.35
CA SER A 71 -8.77 1.49 4.61
C SER A 71 -9.47 1.51 5.97
N PHE A 72 -9.34 2.62 6.69
CA PHE A 72 -10.13 2.87 7.91
C PHE A 72 -11.64 3.02 7.63
N LYS A 73 -12.09 3.00 6.36
CA LYS A 73 -13.50 2.93 5.96
C LYS A 73 -14.05 1.49 5.90
N GLY A 74 -13.29 0.50 6.38
CA GLY A 74 -13.73 -0.90 6.39
C GLY A 74 -13.64 -1.59 5.03
N LYS A 75 -12.79 -1.08 4.12
CA LYS A 75 -12.57 -1.66 2.78
C LYS A 75 -11.13 -2.16 2.66
N ILE A 76 -10.95 -3.26 1.93
CA ILE A 76 -9.63 -3.83 1.67
C ILE A 76 -9.44 -3.97 0.16
N PHE A 77 -8.29 -3.53 -0.34
CA PHE A 77 -7.93 -3.61 -1.76
C PHE A 77 -6.59 -4.29 -1.95
N TYR A 78 -6.41 -4.97 -3.08
CA TYR A 78 -5.11 -5.47 -3.51
C TYR A 78 -4.82 -5.12 -4.96
N ARG A 79 -3.54 -5.05 -5.30
CA ARG A 79 -3.05 -5.01 -6.69
C ARG A 79 -1.63 -5.53 -6.78
N THR A 80 -1.17 -5.81 -7.98
CA THR A 80 0.11 -6.48 -8.21
C THR A 80 0.85 -5.95 -9.44
N ILE A 81 2.17 -6.10 -9.42
CA ILE A 81 3.05 -6.11 -10.59
C ILE A 81 3.45 -7.58 -10.77
N THR A 82 3.27 -8.13 -11.97
CA THR A 82 3.52 -9.56 -12.27
C THR A 82 4.59 -9.76 -13.35
N GLY A 83 5.42 -8.75 -13.61
CA GLY A 83 6.44 -8.77 -14.65
C GLY A 83 7.39 -7.59 -14.54
N ALA A 84 8.66 -7.81 -14.92
CA ALA A 84 9.69 -6.76 -14.92
C ALA A 84 9.27 -5.54 -15.75
N GLY A 85 9.36 -4.35 -15.16
CA GLY A 85 9.04 -3.09 -15.83
C GLY A 85 7.55 -2.83 -16.05
N SER A 86 6.68 -3.68 -15.49
CA SER A 86 5.23 -3.52 -15.62
C SER A 86 4.69 -2.49 -14.64
N SER A 87 3.56 -1.87 -15.01
CA SER A 87 2.76 -1.06 -14.09
C SER A 87 1.97 -1.97 -13.13
N PHE A 88 1.46 -1.38 -12.05
CA PHE A 88 0.48 -2.07 -11.23
C PHE A 88 -0.78 -2.40 -12.03
N SER A 89 -1.38 -3.55 -11.73
CA SER A 89 -2.76 -3.84 -12.11
C SER A 89 -3.74 -2.88 -11.43
N ASN A 90 -4.98 -2.88 -11.92
CA ASN A 90 -6.06 -2.16 -11.26
C ASN A 90 -6.26 -2.69 -9.84
N TRP A 91 -6.68 -1.80 -8.93
CA TRP A 91 -7.11 -2.21 -7.60
C TRP A 91 -8.31 -3.15 -7.68
N ILE A 92 -8.19 -4.28 -6.99
CA ILE A 92 -9.27 -5.24 -6.80
C ILE A 92 -9.70 -5.17 -5.35
N LYS A 93 -10.98 -4.93 -5.14
CA LYS A 93 -11.58 -4.92 -3.80
C LYS A 93 -11.79 -6.34 -3.30
N ILE A 94 -11.43 -6.59 -2.05
CA ILE A 94 -11.63 -7.87 -1.36
C ILE A 94 -12.90 -7.81 -0.50
N VAL A 95 -13.07 -6.72 0.25
CA VAL A 95 -14.19 -6.47 1.17
C VAL A 95 -14.65 -5.03 1.03
#